data_AF-A0A037ZJR6-F1
#
_entry.id   AF-A0A037ZJR6-F1
#
_cell.length_a   1.000
_cell.length_b   1.000
_cell.length_c   1.000
_cell.angle_alpha   90.00
_cell.angle_beta   90.00
_cell.angle_gamma   90.00
#
_symmetry.space_group_name_H-M   'P 1'
#
loop_
_entity.id
_entity.type
_entity.pdbx_description
1 polymer ?
#
loop_
_entity_poly.entity_id
_entity_poly.type
_entity_poly.pdbx_seq_one_letter_code
_entity_poly.pdbx_strand_id
1 'polypeptide(L)'
;MTYDLFIGDRTFSSWSLRGWLLFEKFDIPFKTTMVGLYSGTMAQDLAPYAPARLVPTIQTPQGDPLQDTLAIAETLAEHHPEAGIWPADPSARVLARWVAAEMHSGFGALRSECPMNLGTGYNDFAVSDGVKADLERIETLWATARAKFGGTSPWLFGKYSAADAFYAPVAARIAGYGLPVSDAAQAYVAAHLSDPAFRRWRAMGLTKSYDFEPYPMDAEKAPWPGPAPLPAQAVDSGKNAENTLCPYSKKEMTHFLQVDGRVFGFCNAFCRDKTVNDPLAWSAFAEIYQS
;
A
#
# COMPACT_ATOMS: atom_id res chain seq x y z
N MET A 1 22.01 -12.43 -1.31
CA MET A 1 21.62 -11.01 -1.14
C MET A 1 20.10 -10.94 -1.26
N THR A 2 19.45 -9.94 -0.68
CA THR A 2 17.98 -9.77 -0.73
C THR A 2 17.61 -8.84 -1.88
N TYR A 3 16.33 -8.68 -2.23
CA TYR A 3 15.90 -7.66 -3.20
C TYR A 3 16.05 -6.25 -2.63
N ASP A 4 16.55 -5.30 -3.43
CA ASP A 4 16.41 -3.88 -3.15
C ASP A 4 15.22 -3.34 -3.93
N LEU A 5 14.26 -2.70 -3.25
CA LEU A 5 13.05 -2.11 -3.84
C LEU A 5 13.11 -0.59 -3.72
N PHE A 6 13.12 0.10 -4.85
CA PHE A 6 13.05 1.54 -4.98
C PHE A 6 11.59 1.96 -5.19
N ILE A 7 11.06 2.77 -4.28
CA ILE A 7 9.68 3.26 -4.31
C ILE A 7 9.64 4.78 -4.40
N GLY A 8 8.56 5.30 -4.97
CA GLY A 8 8.18 6.70 -4.83
C GLY A 8 7.47 6.95 -3.52
N ASP A 9 6.75 8.06 -3.49
CA ASP A 9 6.08 8.50 -2.29
C ASP A 9 4.94 7.57 -1.86
N ARG A 10 4.90 7.17 -0.59
CA ARG A 10 3.88 6.22 -0.12
C ARG A 10 2.47 6.82 -0.15
N THR A 11 2.34 8.13 0.03
CA THR A 11 1.02 8.78 0.05
C THR A 11 0.43 8.87 -1.36
N PHE A 12 1.27 8.95 -2.39
CA PHE A 12 0.84 9.36 -3.74
C PHE A 12 1.19 8.37 -4.88
N SER A 13 2.19 7.50 -4.70
CA SER A 13 2.62 6.56 -5.74
C SER A 13 1.79 5.26 -5.73
N SER A 14 0.74 5.23 -6.56
CA SER A 14 -0.07 4.00 -6.71
C SER A 14 0.74 2.82 -7.24
N TRP A 15 1.73 3.07 -8.08
CA TRP A 15 2.59 2.03 -8.63
C TRP A 15 3.48 1.42 -7.56
N SER A 16 4.05 2.25 -6.69
CA SER A 16 4.92 1.75 -5.63
C SER A 16 4.18 0.95 -4.58
N LEU A 17 2.93 1.30 -4.27
CA LEU A 17 2.07 0.48 -3.41
C LEU A 17 1.91 -0.93 -3.97
N ARG A 18 1.59 -1.06 -5.27
CA ARG A 18 1.48 -2.38 -5.93
C ARG A 18 2.75 -3.20 -5.77
N GLY A 19 3.90 -2.61 -6.11
CA GLY A 19 5.20 -3.28 -6.03
C GLY A 19 5.56 -3.70 -4.61
N TRP A 20 5.36 -2.83 -3.63
CA TRP A 20 5.64 -3.12 -2.22
C TRP A 20 4.75 -4.24 -1.66
N LEU A 21 3.45 -4.25 -2.01
CA LEU A 21 2.54 -5.33 -1.60
C LEU A 21 2.95 -6.70 -2.13
N LEU A 22 3.58 -6.78 -3.32
CA LEU A 22 4.09 -8.06 -3.86
C LEU A 22 5.21 -8.67 -3.00
N PHE A 23 5.95 -7.86 -2.25
CA PHE A 23 6.94 -8.38 -1.30
C PHE A 23 6.30 -8.68 0.06
N GLU A 24 5.52 -7.75 0.60
CA GLU A 24 4.98 -7.85 1.95
C GLU A 24 3.91 -8.92 2.11
N LYS A 25 2.99 -9.04 1.15
CA LYS A 25 1.87 -9.98 1.24
C LYS A 25 2.30 -11.43 1.05
N PHE A 26 3.48 -11.63 0.46
CA PHE A 26 4.04 -12.92 0.10
C PHE A 26 5.30 -13.26 0.90
N ASP A 27 5.61 -12.46 1.93
CA ASP A 27 6.73 -12.68 2.86
C ASP A 27 8.09 -12.83 2.15
N ILE A 28 8.29 -12.10 1.05
CA ILE A 28 9.55 -12.13 0.30
C ILE A 28 10.51 -11.11 0.92
N PRO A 29 11.70 -11.51 1.41
CA PRO A 29 12.65 -10.59 2.02
C PRO A 29 13.14 -9.51 1.04
N PHE A 30 13.14 -8.26 1.50
CA PHE A 30 13.53 -7.11 0.69
C PHE A 30 13.93 -5.92 1.55
N LYS A 31 14.67 -4.98 0.94
CA LYS A 31 15.01 -3.69 1.52
C LYS A 31 14.37 -2.60 0.71
N THR A 32 13.62 -1.70 1.35
CA THR A 32 12.96 -0.59 0.67
C THR A 32 13.78 0.70 0.76
N THR A 33 13.95 1.38 -0.37
CA THR A 33 14.51 2.73 -0.47
C THR A 33 13.49 3.64 -1.13
N MET A 34 13.21 4.80 -0.53
CA MET A 34 12.32 5.80 -1.13
C MET A 34 13.16 6.78 -1.96
N VAL A 35 12.83 6.94 -3.24
CA VAL A 35 13.48 7.91 -4.14
C VAL A 35 12.77 9.25 -4.09
N GLY A 36 13.49 10.30 -4.45
CA GLY A 36 12.99 11.68 -4.43
C GLY A 36 12.05 12.03 -5.58
N LEU A 37 10.86 11.41 -5.61
CA LEU A 37 9.83 11.63 -6.64
C LEU A 37 9.40 13.11 -6.70
N TYR A 38 9.10 13.72 -5.55
CA TYR A 38 8.69 15.13 -5.46
C TYR A 38 9.82 16.09 -5.05
N SER A 39 10.99 15.57 -4.68
CA SER A 39 12.19 16.38 -4.41
C SER A 39 13.08 16.57 -5.65
N GLY A 40 12.70 15.99 -6.80
CA GLY A 40 13.41 16.15 -8.08
C GLY A 40 14.69 15.32 -8.22
N THR A 41 15.03 14.45 -7.27
CA THR A 41 16.26 13.64 -7.29
C THR A 41 16.07 12.25 -7.92
N MET A 42 14.83 11.87 -8.28
CA MET A 42 14.50 10.53 -8.77
C MET A 42 15.40 10.01 -9.89
N ALA A 43 15.74 10.85 -10.88
CA ALA A 43 16.61 10.44 -11.98
C ALA A 43 18.04 10.12 -11.53
N GLN A 44 18.55 10.84 -10.53
CA GLN A 44 19.87 10.60 -9.92
C GLN A 44 19.83 9.36 -9.05
N ASP A 45 18.77 9.20 -8.25
CA ASP A 45 18.57 8.04 -7.37
C ASP A 45 18.50 6.73 -8.17
N LEU A 46 17.90 6.76 -9.37
CA LEU A 46 17.74 5.61 -10.26
C LEU A 46 18.85 5.41 -11.29
N ALA A 47 19.77 6.36 -11.45
CA ALA A 47 20.87 6.26 -12.43
C ALA A 47 21.71 4.97 -12.32
N PRO A 48 22.01 4.43 -11.11
CA PRO A 48 22.73 3.17 -10.97
C PRO A 48 21.95 1.93 -11.46
N TYR A 49 20.64 2.04 -11.69
CA TYR A 49 19.74 0.95 -12.05
C TYR A 49 19.22 1.08 -13.49
N ALA A 50 19.97 1.75 -14.37
CA ALA A 50 19.64 1.87 -15.79
C ALA A 50 19.33 0.49 -16.40
N PRO A 51 18.30 0.36 -17.27
CA PRO A 51 17.54 1.43 -17.92
C PRO A 51 16.31 1.93 -17.12
N ALA A 52 16.21 1.64 -15.82
CA ALA A 52 15.11 2.14 -15.00
C ALA A 52 15.07 3.69 -14.94
N ARG A 53 13.85 4.23 -14.94
CA ARG A 53 13.53 5.66 -14.92
C ARG A 53 12.28 6.02 -14.11
N LEU A 54 11.53 5.02 -13.64
CA LEU A 54 10.30 5.13 -12.87
C LEU A 54 10.34 4.20 -11.65
N VAL A 55 9.36 4.35 -10.77
CA VAL A 55 9.16 3.48 -9.61
C VAL A 55 7.81 2.76 -9.70
N PRO A 56 7.70 1.54 -9.14
CA PRO A 56 8.76 0.81 -8.46
C PRO A 56 9.80 0.23 -9.42
N THR A 57 11.04 0.20 -8.95
CA THR A 57 12.16 -0.53 -9.56
C THR A 57 12.74 -1.43 -8.50
N ILE A 58 13.16 -2.64 -8.88
CA ILE A 58 13.90 -3.55 -8.00
C ILE A 58 15.31 -3.79 -8.53
N GLN A 59 16.21 -4.18 -7.66
CA GLN A 59 17.39 -4.95 -8.01
C GLN A 59 17.22 -6.38 -7.46
N THR A 60 17.36 -7.39 -8.32
CA THR A 60 17.28 -8.79 -7.91
C THR A 60 18.47 -9.18 -7.04
N PRO A 61 18.40 -10.30 -6.28
CA PRO A 61 19.56 -10.87 -5.59
C PRO A 61 20.77 -11.12 -6.49
N GLN A 62 20.55 -11.28 -7.80
CA GLN A 62 21.57 -11.51 -8.82
C GLN A 62 22.20 -10.19 -9.33
N GLY A 63 21.64 -9.04 -8.95
CA GLY A 63 22.11 -7.71 -9.33
C GLY A 63 21.38 -7.09 -10.53
N ASP A 64 20.36 -7.76 -11.07
CA ASP A 64 19.65 -7.30 -12.27
C ASP A 64 18.60 -6.23 -11.91
N PRO A 65 18.63 -5.04 -12.54
CA PRO A 65 17.58 -4.05 -12.35
C PRO A 65 16.32 -4.45 -13.12
N LEU A 66 15.16 -4.30 -12.49
CA LEU A 66 13.87 -4.54 -13.12
C LEU A 66 12.88 -3.45 -12.72
N GLN A 67 12.35 -2.75 -13.71
CA GLN A 67 11.24 -1.82 -13.55
C GLN A 67 9.97 -2.44 -14.12
N ASP A 68 8.82 -2.06 -13.57
CA ASP A 68 7.44 -2.43 -13.95
C ASP A 68 6.82 -3.44 -12.98
N THR A 69 5.66 -3.10 -12.41
CA THR A 69 5.01 -3.92 -11.39
C THR A 69 4.57 -5.29 -11.91
N LEU A 70 4.21 -5.41 -13.19
CA LEU A 70 3.78 -6.69 -13.77
C LEU A 70 4.97 -7.57 -14.08
N ALA A 71 6.06 -6.98 -14.58
CA ALA A 71 7.32 -7.68 -14.72
C ALA A 71 7.85 -8.15 -13.35
N ILE A 72 7.81 -7.28 -12.33
CA ILE A 72 8.18 -7.64 -10.94
C ILE A 72 7.32 -8.82 -10.45
N ALA A 73 5.99 -8.79 -10.65
CA ALA A 73 5.13 -9.89 -10.22
C ALA A 73 5.50 -11.23 -10.87
N GLU A 74 5.74 -11.25 -12.18
CA GLU A 74 6.13 -12.48 -12.88
C GLU A 74 7.53 -12.96 -12.47
N THR A 75 8.52 -12.06 -12.33
CA THR A 75 9.85 -12.42 -11.85
C THR A 75 9.82 -12.96 -10.42
N LEU A 76 9.01 -12.38 -9.53
CA LEU A 76 8.85 -12.91 -8.18
C LEU A 76 8.14 -14.28 -8.19
N ALA A 77 7.15 -14.48 -9.06
CA ALA A 77 6.49 -15.78 -9.21
C ALA A 77 7.44 -16.86 -9.76
N GLU A 78 8.39 -16.49 -10.61
CA GLU A 78 9.42 -17.39 -11.13
C GLU A 78 10.49 -17.69 -10.08
N HIS A 79 10.96 -16.68 -9.34
CA HIS A 79 12.02 -16.84 -8.33
C HIS A 79 11.52 -17.48 -7.03
N HIS A 80 10.22 -17.35 -6.71
CA HIS A 80 9.57 -17.86 -5.49
C HIS A 80 8.27 -18.60 -5.84
N PRO A 81 8.34 -19.73 -6.56
CA PRO A 81 7.16 -20.45 -7.04
C PRO A 81 6.24 -20.93 -5.91
N GLU A 82 6.77 -21.13 -4.71
CA GLU A 82 6.05 -21.51 -3.50
C GLU A 82 5.30 -20.37 -2.82
N ALA A 83 5.66 -19.11 -3.10
CA ALA A 83 5.06 -17.94 -2.46
C ALA A 83 3.59 -17.75 -2.83
N GLY A 84 3.14 -18.32 -3.97
CA GLY A 84 1.75 -18.24 -4.39
C GLY A 84 1.33 -16.87 -4.92
N ILE A 85 2.26 -16.14 -5.56
CA ILE A 85 2.04 -14.82 -6.18
C ILE A 85 0.80 -14.82 -7.09
N TRP A 86 0.65 -15.90 -7.87
CA TRP A 86 -0.53 -16.17 -8.68
C TRP A 86 -1.30 -17.38 -8.14
N PRO A 87 -2.61 -17.50 -8.42
CA PRO A 87 -3.39 -18.67 -8.04
C PRO A 87 -2.77 -19.98 -8.54
N ALA A 88 -2.82 -21.03 -7.70
CA ALA A 88 -2.32 -22.35 -8.06
C ALA A 88 -3.17 -23.02 -9.15
N ASP A 89 -4.50 -22.83 -9.09
CA ASP A 89 -5.42 -23.31 -10.12
C ASP A 89 -5.11 -22.66 -11.48
N PRO A 90 -4.86 -23.45 -12.54
CA PRO A 90 -4.52 -22.91 -13.86
C PRO A 90 -5.59 -21.98 -14.44
N SER A 91 -6.87 -22.30 -14.26
CA SER A 91 -7.97 -21.48 -14.80
C SER A 91 -8.10 -20.16 -14.05
N ALA A 92 -7.94 -20.16 -12.73
CA ALA A 92 -7.87 -18.96 -11.91
C ALA A 92 -6.68 -18.09 -12.30
N ARG A 93 -5.51 -18.70 -12.55
CA ARG A 93 -4.28 -17.97 -12.95
C ARG A 93 -4.41 -17.28 -14.29
N VAL A 94 -5.08 -17.91 -15.27
CA VAL A 94 -5.38 -17.25 -16.56
C VAL A 94 -6.17 -15.98 -16.34
N LEU A 95 -7.25 -16.04 -15.55
CA LEU A 95 -8.06 -14.87 -15.27
C LEU A 95 -7.32 -13.84 -14.42
N ALA A 96 -6.55 -14.26 -13.41
CA ALA A 96 -5.78 -13.37 -12.54
C ALA A 96 -4.76 -12.52 -13.31
N ARG A 97 -4.02 -13.15 -14.25
CA ARG A 97 -3.09 -12.44 -15.13
C ARG A 97 -3.79 -11.47 -16.06
N TRP A 98 -4.92 -11.86 -16.63
CA TRP A 98 -5.71 -10.96 -17.48
C TRP A 98 -6.21 -9.74 -16.69
N VAL A 99 -6.88 -9.94 -15.54
CA VAL A 99 -7.42 -8.80 -14.77
C VAL A 99 -6.31 -7.88 -14.25
N ALA A 100 -5.14 -8.42 -13.92
CA ALA A 100 -3.97 -7.64 -13.51
C ALA A 100 -3.39 -6.85 -14.69
N ALA A 101 -3.27 -7.47 -15.87
CA ALA A 101 -2.80 -6.80 -17.09
C ALA A 101 -3.77 -5.70 -17.54
N GLU A 102 -5.07 -5.94 -17.47
CA GLU A 102 -6.08 -4.92 -17.80
C GLU A 102 -6.03 -3.75 -16.79
N MET A 103 -5.86 -4.04 -15.49
CA MET A 103 -5.56 -3.01 -14.51
C MET A 103 -4.28 -2.28 -14.84
N HIS A 104 -3.22 -2.98 -15.26
CA HIS A 104 -1.92 -2.41 -15.53
C HIS A 104 -1.96 -1.35 -16.65
N SER A 105 -2.62 -1.67 -17.78
CA SER A 105 -2.64 -0.85 -18.99
C SER A 105 -3.92 -0.03 -19.22
N GLY A 106 -4.95 -0.16 -18.37
CA GLY A 106 -6.26 0.46 -18.56
C GLY A 106 -6.66 1.48 -17.49
N PHE A 107 -7.96 1.80 -17.48
CA PHE A 107 -8.65 2.67 -16.52
C PHE A 107 -8.10 4.10 -16.48
N GLY A 108 -8.00 4.71 -17.67
CA GLY A 108 -7.39 6.02 -17.86
C GLY A 108 -8.12 7.12 -17.10
N ALA A 109 -9.46 7.18 -17.19
CA ALA A 109 -10.28 8.22 -16.58
C ALA A 109 -10.17 8.16 -15.05
N LEU A 110 -10.33 6.97 -14.47
CA LEU A 110 -10.14 6.77 -13.03
C LEU A 110 -8.74 7.18 -12.56
N ARG A 111 -7.69 6.88 -13.34
CA ARG A 111 -6.31 7.20 -12.97
C ARG A 111 -6.00 8.69 -13.06
N SER A 112 -6.55 9.39 -14.05
CA SER A 112 -6.30 10.81 -14.27
C SER A 112 -7.12 11.70 -13.34
N GLU A 113 -8.40 11.36 -13.13
CA GLU A 113 -9.34 12.19 -12.38
C GLU A 113 -9.30 11.89 -10.88
N CYS A 114 -8.93 10.66 -10.49
CA CYS A 114 -8.76 10.25 -9.10
C CYS A 114 -7.29 9.84 -8.84
N PRO A 115 -6.32 10.77 -8.84
CA PRO A 115 -4.94 10.45 -8.48
C PRO A 115 -4.87 9.90 -7.05
N MET A 116 -3.90 9.02 -6.77
CA MET A 116 -3.82 8.44 -5.43
C MET A 116 -3.40 9.51 -4.41
N ASN A 117 -4.17 9.65 -3.33
CA ASN A 117 -3.83 10.44 -2.16
C ASN A 117 -4.33 9.68 -0.93
N LEU A 118 -3.41 9.07 -0.17
CA LEU A 118 -3.75 8.33 1.06
C LEU A 118 -3.82 9.23 2.29
N GLY A 119 -3.53 10.53 2.13
CA GLY A 119 -3.52 11.51 3.21
C GLY A 119 -4.93 11.95 3.63
N THR A 120 -5.89 11.92 2.72
CA THR A 120 -7.24 12.47 2.89
C THR A 120 -8.28 11.65 2.14
N GLY A 121 -9.54 11.79 2.52
CA GLY A 121 -10.70 11.49 1.67
C GLY A 121 -11.32 12.77 1.11
N TYR A 122 -12.40 12.63 0.35
CA TYR A 122 -13.20 13.70 -0.23
C TYR A 122 -14.71 13.37 -0.15
N ASN A 123 -15.56 14.35 0.15
CA ASN A 123 -17.03 14.16 0.24
C ASN A 123 -17.77 14.46 -1.07
N ASP A 124 -17.36 15.50 -1.80
CA ASP A 124 -18.14 16.07 -2.91
C ASP A 124 -17.44 15.93 -4.27
N PHE A 125 -16.72 14.83 -4.49
CA PHE A 125 -16.07 14.59 -5.77
C PHE A 125 -17.09 14.36 -6.89
N ALA A 126 -17.09 15.21 -7.91
CA ALA A 126 -17.97 15.09 -9.07
C ALA A 126 -17.50 13.95 -9.99
N VAL A 127 -18.23 12.83 -10.01
CA VAL A 127 -17.87 11.64 -10.78
C VAL A 127 -18.26 11.79 -12.26
N SER A 128 -17.28 11.84 -13.15
CA SER A 128 -17.49 11.88 -14.60
C SER A 128 -18.02 10.56 -15.14
N ASP A 129 -18.60 10.60 -16.36
CA ASP A 129 -19.07 9.39 -17.02
C ASP A 129 -17.92 8.46 -17.43
N GLY A 130 -16.72 9.01 -17.68
CA GLY A 130 -15.51 8.20 -17.92
C GLY A 130 -15.11 7.40 -16.68
N VAL A 131 -15.14 8.02 -15.50
CA VAL A 131 -14.88 7.32 -14.24
C VAL A 131 -15.96 6.26 -13.97
N LYS A 132 -17.24 6.56 -14.21
CA LYS A 132 -18.32 5.56 -14.05
C LYS A 132 -18.13 4.35 -14.96
N ALA A 133 -17.76 4.56 -16.23
CA ALA A 133 -17.50 3.48 -17.18
C ALA A 133 -16.31 2.60 -16.75
N ASP A 134 -15.23 3.23 -16.26
CA ASP A 134 -14.08 2.51 -15.68
C ASP A 134 -14.51 1.67 -14.46
N LEU A 135 -15.33 2.23 -13.56
CA LEU A 135 -15.84 1.53 -12.37
C LEU A 135 -16.72 0.33 -12.76
N GLU A 136 -17.67 0.49 -13.68
CA GLU A 136 -18.52 -0.59 -14.16
C GLU A 136 -17.69 -1.75 -14.74
N ARG A 137 -16.65 -1.43 -15.49
CA ARG A 137 -15.72 -2.43 -16.02
C ARG A 137 -14.94 -3.15 -14.91
N ILE A 138 -14.43 -2.40 -13.94
CA ILE A 138 -13.73 -2.96 -12.77
C ILE A 138 -14.65 -3.90 -11.99
N GLU A 139 -15.88 -3.49 -11.71
CA GLU A 139 -16.86 -4.32 -10.99
C GLU A 139 -17.18 -5.60 -11.76
N THR A 140 -17.29 -5.52 -13.09
CA THR A 140 -17.47 -6.70 -13.94
C THR A 140 -16.31 -7.69 -13.78
N LEU A 141 -15.05 -7.21 -13.78
CA LEU A 141 -13.86 -8.04 -13.59
C LEU A 141 -13.83 -8.68 -12.20
N TRP A 142 -14.10 -7.88 -11.17
CA TRP A 142 -14.11 -8.35 -9.78
C TRP A 142 -15.21 -9.36 -9.51
N ALA A 143 -16.44 -9.09 -9.96
CA ALA A 143 -17.57 -9.99 -9.84
C ALA A 143 -17.30 -11.32 -10.57
N THR A 144 -16.72 -11.26 -11.78
CA THR A 144 -16.36 -12.47 -12.54
C THR A 144 -15.31 -13.31 -11.83
N ALA A 145 -14.25 -12.68 -11.31
CA ALA A 145 -13.21 -13.39 -10.57
C ALA A 145 -13.76 -14.05 -9.30
N ARG A 146 -14.52 -13.27 -8.50
CA ARG A 146 -15.08 -13.75 -7.24
C ARG A 146 -16.13 -14.84 -7.43
N ALA A 147 -17.00 -14.72 -8.43
CA ALA A 147 -18.02 -15.74 -8.71
C ALA A 147 -17.40 -17.10 -9.07
N LYS A 148 -16.26 -17.10 -9.76
CA LYS A 148 -15.58 -18.32 -10.18
C LYS A 148 -14.60 -18.87 -9.12
N PHE A 149 -13.91 -17.99 -8.39
CA PHE A 149 -12.73 -18.36 -7.60
C PHE A 149 -12.64 -17.70 -6.21
N GLY A 150 -13.55 -16.81 -5.83
CA GLY A 150 -13.42 -15.96 -4.64
C GLY A 150 -13.54 -16.68 -3.29
N GLY A 151 -14.25 -17.82 -3.24
CA GLY A 151 -14.46 -18.58 -2.00
C GLY A 151 -15.11 -17.74 -0.88
N THR A 152 -14.70 -17.98 0.37
CA THR A 152 -15.22 -17.28 1.57
C THR A 152 -14.39 -16.08 2.00
N SER A 153 -13.19 -15.95 1.47
CA SER A 153 -12.27 -14.83 1.68
C SER A 153 -12.70 -13.59 0.87
N PRO A 154 -12.21 -12.39 1.25
CA PRO A 154 -12.56 -11.18 0.52
C PRO A 154 -11.84 -11.03 -0.83
N TRP A 155 -10.73 -11.75 -1.06
CA TRP A 155 -9.85 -11.57 -2.23
C TRP A 155 -10.41 -12.19 -3.51
N LEU A 156 -9.96 -11.66 -4.65
CA LEU A 156 -10.56 -11.96 -5.96
C LEU A 156 -10.51 -13.45 -6.34
N PHE A 157 -9.45 -14.15 -5.94
CA PHE A 157 -9.19 -15.56 -6.28
C PHE A 157 -9.04 -16.43 -5.03
N GLY A 158 -9.77 -16.08 -3.96
CA GLY A 158 -9.70 -16.78 -2.69
C GLY A 158 -8.55 -16.26 -1.83
N LYS A 159 -7.36 -16.82 -2.00
CA LYS A 159 -6.18 -16.26 -1.33
C LYS A 159 -5.76 -14.95 -2.00
N TYR A 160 -5.09 -14.09 -1.24
CA TYR A 160 -4.51 -12.86 -1.77
C TYR A 160 -3.52 -13.20 -2.90
N SER A 161 -3.63 -12.49 -4.02
CA SER A 161 -2.84 -12.71 -5.23
C SER A 161 -2.25 -11.39 -5.74
N ALA A 162 -1.35 -11.44 -6.72
CA ALA A 162 -0.85 -10.25 -7.40
C ALA A 162 -1.98 -9.42 -8.02
N ALA A 163 -3.09 -10.03 -8.46
CA ALA A 163 -4.25 -9.29 -8.92
C ALA A 163 -4.80 -8.35 -7.83
N ASP A 164 -4.87 -8.81 -6.58
CA ASP A 164 -5.33 -7.99 -5.46
C ASP A 164 -4.35 -6.82 -5.20
N ALA A 165 -3.04 -7.06 -5.27
CA ALA A 165 -2.03 -5.99 -5.17
C ALA A 165 -2.20 -4.92 -6.24
N PHE A 166 -2.58 -5.29 -7.47
CA PHE A 166 -2.80 -4.36 -8.58
C PHE A 166 -4.03 -3.47 -8.39
N TYR A 167 -5.06 -4.02 -7.74
CA TYR A 167 -6.31 -3.33 -7.42
C TYR A 167 -6.32 -2.62 -6.06
N ALA A 168 -5.32 -2.82 -5.18
CA ALA A 168 -5.21 -2.08 -3.92
C ALA A 168 -5.26 -0.54 -4.10
N PRO A 169 -4.57 0.07 -5.08
CA PRO A 169 -4.72 1.51 -5.32
C PRO A 169 -6.07 1.90 -5.93
N VAL A 170 -6.79 0.97 -6.57
CA VAL A 170 -8.17 1.21 -7.04
C VAL A 170 -9.12 1.26 -5.85
N ALA A 171 -8.98 0.33 -4.90
CA ALA A 171 -9.73 0.37 -3.66
C ALA A 171 -9.50 1.69 -2.89
N ALA A 172 -8.25 2.14 -2.83
CA ALA A 172 -7.91 3.44 -2.26
C ALA A 172 -8.60 4.62 -2.95
N ARG A 173 -8.69 4.60 -4.30
CA ARG A 173 -9.40 5.63 -5.07
C ARG A 173 -10.90 5.60 -4.82
N ILE A 174 -11.52 4.42 -4.90
CA ILE A 174 -12.96 4.28 -4.66
C ILE A 174 -13.32 4.84 -3.30
N ALA A 175 -12.59 4.44 -2.25
CA ALA A 175 -12.86 4.96 -0.92
C ALA A 175 -12.52 6.44 -0.79
N GLY A 176 -11.30 6.84 -1.16
CA GLY A 176 -10.81 8.21 -0.95
C GLY A 176 -11.64 9.28 -1.66
N TYR A 177 -12.22 8.96 -2.82
CA TYR A 177 -13.07 9.88 -3.57
C TYR A 177 -14.57 9.62 -3.40
N GLY A 178 -14.97 8.69 -2.52
CA GLY A 178 -16.39 8.35 -2.32
C GLY A 178 -17.08 7.84 -3.59
N LEU A 179 -16.37 7.11 -4.44
CA LEU A 179 -16.89 6.71 -5.75
C LEU A 179 -18.03 5.68 -5.61
N PRO A 180 -19.11 5.81 -6.39
CA PRO A 180 -20.24 4.90 -6.31
C PRO A 180 -19.88 3.54 -6.90
N VAL A 181 -20.01 2.49 -6.10
CA VAL A 181 -19.84 1.08 -6.49
C VAL A 181 -20.87 0.22 -5.78
N SER A 182 -21.06 -1.04 -6.20
CA SER A 182 -21.94 -1.98 -5.52
C SER A 182 -21.45 -2.36 -4.12
N ASP A 183 -22.35 -2.88 -3.28
CA ASP A 183 -22.01 -3.40 -1.94
C ASP A 183 -20.91 -4.49 -2.00
N ALA A 184 -20.92 -5.32 -3.04
CA ALA A 184 -19.92 -6.37 -3.23
C ALA A 184 -18.52 -5.80 -3.51
N ALA A 185 -18.44 -4.74 -4.31
CA ALA A 185 -17.20 -4.01 -4.55
C ALA A 185 -16.77 -3.25 -3.29
N GLN A 186 -17.71 -2.60 -2.60
CA GLN A 186 -17.43 -1.89 -1.35
C GLN A 186 -16.86 -2.83 -0.26
N ALA A 187 -17.34 -4.07 -0.17
CA ALA A 187 -16.78 -5.07 0.74
C ALA A 187 -15.33 -5.43 0.39
N TYR A 188 -14.99 -5.52 -0.89
CA TYR A 188 -13.62 -5.74 -1.34
C TYR A 188 -12.71 -4.53 -1.07
N VAL A 189 -13.24 -3.31 -1.24
CA VAL A 189 -12.57 -2.07 -0.87
C VAL A 189 -12.27 -2.04 0.63
N ALA A 190 -13.27 -2.31 1.47
CA ALA A 190 -13.12 -2.34 2.92
C ALA A 190 -12.08 -3.38 3.38
N ALA A 191 -11.99 -4.52 2.70
CA ALA A 191 -10.98 -5.54 2.96
C ALA A 191 -9.55 -5.03 2.70
N HIS A 192 -9.32 -4.31 1.61
CA HIS A 192 -8.03 -3.65 1.34
C HIS A 192 -7.70 -2.59 2.39
N LEU A 193 -8.66 -1.73 2.76
CA LEU A 193 -8.41 -0.67 3.74
C LEU A 193 -8.15 -1.20 5.16
N SER A 194 -8.70 -2.38 5.47
CA SER A 194 -8.50 -3.05 6.75
C SER A 194 -7.25 -3.93 6.79
N ASP A 195 -6.65 -4.22 5.63
CA ASP A 195 -5.46 -5.07 5.55
C ASP A 195 -4.28 -4.41 6.31
N PRO A 196 -3.62 -5.14 7.23
CA PRO A 196 -2.51 -4.60 7.99
C PRO A 196 -1.37 -4.05 7.12
N ALA A 197 -1.04 -4.69 5.99
CA ALA A 197 0.04 -4.21 5.13
C ALA A 197 -0.34 -2.87 4.47
N PHE A 198 -1.57 -2.74 3.98
CA PHE A 198 -2.08 -1.47 3.46
C PHE A 198 -2.07 -0.36 4.52
N ARG A 199 -2.53 -0.67 5.73
CA ARG A 199 -2.52 0.27 6.85
C ARG A 199 -1.10 0.72 7.22
N ARG A 200 -0.14 -0.23 7.27
CA ARG A 200 1.28 0.07 7.47
C ARG A 200 1.84 0.98 6.38
N TRP A 201 1.51 0.71 5.11
CA TRP A 201 1.91 1.55 4.00
C TRP A 201 1.44 2.99 4.16
N ARG A 202 0.14 3.19 4.45
CA ARG A 202 -0.43 4.51 4.70
C ARG A 202 0.22 5.19 5.90
N ALA A 203 0.33 4.50 7.03
CA ALA A 203 0.92 5.05 8.25
C ALA A 203 2.38 5.52 8.06
N MET A 204 3.16 4.79 7.25
CA MET A 204 4.51 5.22 6.84
C MET A 204 4.49 6.39 5.84
N GLY A 205 3.48 6.52 5.00
CA GLY A 205 3.35 7.69 4.10
C GLY A 205 3.04 8.98 4.85
N LEU A 206 2.22 8.89 5.90
CA LEU A 206 1.86 10.01 6.76
C LEU A 206 3.01 10.53 7.64
N THR A 207 4.17 9.86 7.68
CA THR A 207 5.34 10.40 8.42
C THR A 207 6.03 11.53 7.68
N LYS A 208 5.59 11.84 6.45
CA LYS A 208 6.19 12.85 5.60
C LYS A 208 5.17 13.93 5.26
N SER A 209 5.55 15.17 5.51
CA SER A 209 4.82 16.37 5.11
C SER A 209 5.40 16.93 3.82
N TYR A 210 4.58 17.65 3.05
CA TYR A 210 4.98 18.30 1.80
C TYR A 210 4.64 19.77 1.91
N ASP A 211 5.53 20.63 1.41
CA ASP A 211 5.29 22.08 1.35
C ASP A 211 4.13 22.41 0.39
N PHE A 212 3.90 21.56 -0.61
CA PHE A 212 2.78 21.63 -1.54
C PHE A 212 2.13 20.25 -1.69
N GLU A 213 0.81 20.23 -1.85
CA GLU A 213 0.07 19.00 -2.16
C GLU A 213 0.32 18.65 -3.65
N PRO A 214 0.89 17.48 -3.99
CA PRO A 214 1.23 17.13 -5.37
C PRO A 214 0.04 17.06 -6.33
N TYR A 215 -1.14 16.77 -5.80
CA TYR A 215 -2.39 16.65 -6.54
C TYR A 215 -3.47 17.45 -5.83
N PRO A 216 -3.45 18.79 -5.92
CA PRO A 216 -4.50 19.60 -5.32
C PRO A 216 -5.82 19.25 -5.98
N MET A 217 -6.86 19.09 -5.16
CA MET A 217 -8.20 18.74 -5.60
C MET A 217 -9.16 19.83 -5.15
N ASP A 218 -10.02 20.29 -6.06
CA ASP A 218 -11.09 21.24 -5.76
C ASP A 218 -12.33 20.49 -5.24
N ALA A 219 -12.15 19.80 -4.11
CA ALA A 219 -13.20 19.04 -3.42
C ALA A 219 -13.03 19.17 -1.92
N GLU A 220 -14.15 19.15 -1.18
CA GLU A 220 -14.10 19.19 0.29
C GLU A 220 -13.36 17.96 0.83
N LYS A 221 -12.31 18.21 1.63
CA LYS A 221 -11.53 17.16 2.27
C LYS A 221 -12.33 16.52 3.40
N ALA A 222 -12.22 15.20 3.48
CA ALA A 222 -12.81 14.37 4.52
C ALA A 222 -11.74 13.53 5.23
N PRO A 223 -12.02 13.02 6.44
CA PRO A 223 -11.18 12.00 7.06
C PRO A 223 -11.01 10.79 6.14
N TRP A 224 -9.88 10.08 6.29
CA TRP A 224 -9.65 8.85 5.55
C TRP A 224 -10.72 7.78 5.89
N PRO A 225 -11.39 7.19 4.90
CA PRO A 225 -12.56 6.31 5.10
C PRO A 225 -12.19 4.86 5.51
N GLY A 226 -10.95 4.60 5.91
CA GLY A 226 -10.52 3.32 6.47
C GLY A 226 -10.78 3.21 7.97
N PRO A 227 -10.38 2.09 8.60
CA PRO A 227 -10.43 1.95 10.05
C PRO A 227 -9.72 3.11 10.75
N ALA A 228 -10.42 3.74 11.70
CA ALA A 228 -9.85 4.83 12.48
C ALA A 228 -8.72 4.30 13.38
N PRO A 229 -7.50 4.86 13.29
CA PRO A 229 -6.42 4.53 14.21
C PRO A 229 -6.75 4.92 15.65
N LEU A 230 -6.10 4.26 16.62
CA LEU A 230 -6.10 4.74 18.00
C LEU A 230 -5.46 6.14 18.07
N PRO A 231 -6.06 7.10 18.80
CA PRO A 231 -5.43 8.39 19.02
C PRO A 231 -4.10 8.23 19.75
N ALA A 232 -3.02 8.61 19.08
CA ALA A 232 -1.68 8.56 19.64
C ALA A 232 -0.91 9.85 19.30
N GLN A 233 0.10 10.16 20.10
CA GLN A 233 0.92 11.35 19.90
C GLN A 233 2.39 11.10 20.26
N ALA A 234 3.29 11.85 19.64
CA ALA A 234 4.68 11.92 20.07
C ALA A 234 4.80 12.63 21.42
N VAL A 235 5.68 12.15 22.29
CA VAL A 235 6.03 12.80 23.56
C VAL A 235 7.55 12.84 23.74
N ASP A 236 8.04 13.86 24.45
CA ASP A 236 9.48 14.08 24.64
C ASP A 236 10.06 13.23 25.78
N SER A 237 9.23 12.82 26.75
CA SER A 237 9.67 12.07 27.92
C SER A 237 9.30 10.59 27.83
N GLY A 238 10.31 9.73 28.02
CA GLY A 238 10.13 8.30 28.22
C GLY A 238 9.87 7.88 29.66
N LYS A 239 9.55 8.83 30.56
CA LYS A 239 9.27 8.50 31.96
C LYS A 239 8.09 7.54 32.01
N ASN A 240 8.28 6.41 32.69
CA ASN A 240 7.33 5.31 32.79
C ASN A 240 7.01 4.61 31.45
N ALA A 241 7.95 4.58 30.50
CA ALA A 241 7.80 3.76 29.30
C ALA A 241 7.61 2.28 29.70
N GLU A 242 6.62 1.62 29.12
CA GLU A 242 6.24 0.25 29.48
C GLU A 242 7.13 -0.81 28.82
N ASN A 243 7.83 -0.45 27.74
CA ASN A 243 8.83 -1.29 27.10
C ASN A 243 10.25 -0.78 27.36
N THR A 244 11.23 -1.66 27.24
CA THR A 244 12.67 -1.35 27.45
C THR A 244 13.46 -1.24 26.15
N LEU A 245 12.97 -1.83 25.06
CA LEU A 245 13.59 -1.83 23.74
C LEU A 245 12.56 -1.51 22.66
N CYS A 246 13.02 -0.95 21.54
CA CYS A 246 12.17 -0.70 20.38
C CYS A 246 11.47 -1.99 19.92
N PRO A 247 10.14 -2.00 19.74
CA PRO A 247 9.39 -3.19 19.33
C PRO A 247 9.89 -3.81 18.03
N TYR A 248 10.38 -2.97 17.10
CA TYR A 248 10.75 -3.36 15.74
C TYR A 248 12.21 -3.81 15.61
N SER A 249 13.14 -2.99 16.09
CA SER A 249 14.59 -3.20 15.87
C SER A 249 15.30 -3.85 17.06
N LYS A 250 14.62 -3.93 18.21
CA LYS A 250 15.20 -4.33 19.50
C LYS A 250 16.39 -3.48 19.96
N LYS A 251 16.56 -2.29 19.38
CA LYS A 251 17.58 -1.30 19.79
C LYS A 251 17.08 -0.41 20.92
N GLU A 252 18.01 0.31 21.55
CA GLU A 252 17.75 1.32 22.59
C GLU A 252 16.73 2.38 22.12
N MET A 253 15.92 2.85 23.08
CA MET A 253 14.83 3.79 22.83
C MET A 253 15.31 5.24 22.99
N THR A 254 15.00 6.06 22.01
CA THR A 254 15.33 7.50 22.01
C THR A 254 14.13 8.38 21.69
N HIS A 255 13.01 7.80 21.28
CA HIS A 255 11.79 8.50 20.89
C HIS A 255 10.59 7.83 21.54
N PHE A 256 9.58 8.60 21.94
CA PHE A 256 8.46 8.08 22.71
C PHE A 256 7.12 8.47 22.08
N LEU A 257 6.14 7.58 22.21
CA LEU A 257 4.73 7.82 21.89
C LEU A 257 3.88 7.64 23.15
N GLN A 258 2.77 8.36 23.21
CA GLN A 258 1.70 8.16 24.17
C GLN A 258 0.42 7.74 23.46
N VAL A 259 -0.25 6.71 23.98
CA VAL A 259 -1.56 6.20 23.53
C VAL A 259 -2.33 5.74 24.76
N ASP A 260 -3.60 6.15 24.91
CA ASP A 260 -4.45 5.83 26.07
C ASP A 260 -3.77 6.08 27.43
N GLY A 261 -3.00 7.17 27.53
CA GLY A 261 -2.28 7.54 28.76
C GLY A 261 -0.97 6.77 29.01
N ARG A 262 -0.68 5.75 28.21
CA ARG A 262 0.48 4.84 28.32
C ARG A 262 1.62 5.31 27.43
N VAL A 263 2.87 5.13 27.87
CA VAL A 263 4.07 5.59 27.15
C VAL A 263 4.86 4.39 26.64
N PHE A 264 5.29 4.45 25.37
CA PHE A 264 6.11 3.42 24.74
C PHE A 264 7.29 4.05 23.98
N GLY A 265 8.45 3.41 24.05
CA GLY A 265 9.69 3.90 23.43
C GLY A 265 10.09 3.17 22.14
N PHE A 266 10.79 3.90 21.28
CA PHE A 266 11.20 3.51 19.92
C PHE A 266 12.63 3.99 19.65
N CYS A 267 13.34 3.30 18.76
CA CYS A 267 14.75 3.58 18.50
C CYS A 267 15.03 4.82 17.62
N ASN A 268 14.02 5.34 16.92
CA ASN A 268 14.13 6.52 16.07
C ASN A 268 12.75 7.13 15.81
N ALA A 269 12.74 8.37 15.30
CA ALA A 269 11.53 9.11 14.94
C ALA A 269 10.64 8.31 13.98
N PHE A 270 11.17 7.76 12.90
CA PHE A 270 10.38 7.00 11.92
C PHE A 270 9.61 5.83 12.55
N CYS A 271 10.26 5.06 13.45
CA CYS A 271 9.61 3.97 14.18
C CYS A 271 8.47 4.49 15.06
N ARG A 272 8.66 5.63 15.72
CA ARG A 272 7.66 6.28 16.55
C ARG A 272 6.51 6.84 15.70
N ASP A 273 6.81 7.65 14.69
CA ASP A 273 5.84 8.38 13.87
C ASP A 273 4.94 7.44 13.05
N LYS A 274 5.49 6.39 12.43
CA LYS A 274 4.67 5.39 11.72
C LYS A 274 3.73 4.63 12.67
N THR A 275 4.09 4.55 13.95
CA THR A 275 3.25 3.92 14.99
C THR A 275 2.21 4.90 15.51
N VAL A 276 2.56 6.17 15.70
CA VAL A 276 1.60 7.25 16.01
C VAL A 276 0.48 7.29 14.97
N ASN A 277 0.82 7.19 13.69
CA ASN A 277 -0.16 7.25 12.61
C ASN A 277 -1.11 6.05 12.55
N ASP A 278 -0.68 4.87 12.99
CA ASP A 278 -1.55 3.70 13.15
C ASP A 278 -0.96 2.66 14.12
N PRO A 279 -1.27 2.77 15.43
CA PRO A 279 -0.64 1.91 16.43
C PRO A 279 -0.92 0.42 16.21
N LEU A 280 -2.15 0.08 15.83
CA LEU A 280 -2.60 -1.32 15.71
C LEU A 280 -2.28 -1.96 14.35
N ALA A 281 -1.68 -1.22 13.41
CA ALA A 281 -1.21 -1.80 12.14
C ALA A 281 0.06 -2.66 12.30
N TRP A 282 0.75 -2.58 13.44
CA TRP A 282 2.03 -3.22 13.68
C TRP A 282 1.91 -4.29 14.77
N SER A 283 1.95 -5.58 14.39
CA SER A 283 1.81 -6.70 15.34
C SER A 283 2.78 -6.59 16.53
N ALA A 284 4.06 -6.31 16.25
CA ALA A 284 5.08 -6.17 17.30
C ALA A 284 4.78 -5.06 18.32
N PHE A 285 4.08 -3.99 17.94
CA PHE A 285 3.63 -2.97 18.89
C PHE A 285 2.30 -3.36 19.52
N ALA A 286 1.35 -3.84 18.73
CA ALA A 286 0.03 -4.27 19.20
C ALA A 286 0.12 -5.34 20.30
N GLU A 287 1.05 -6.29 20.19
CA GLU A 287 1.31 -7.32 21.21
C GLU A 287 1.72 -6.71 22.56
N ILE A 288 2.61 -5.71 22.55
CA ILE A 288 3.07 -5.01 23.78
C ILE A 288 1.98 -4.09 24.31
N TYR A 289 1.20 -3.48 23.42
CA TYR A 289 0.09 -2.62 23.80
C TYR A 289 -1.06 -3.41 24.46
N GLN A 290 -1.28 -4.66 24.06
CA GLN A 290 -2.36 -5.51 24.56
C GLN A 290 -1.98 -6.35 25.80
N SER A 291 -0.70 -6.40 26.16
CA SER A 291 -0.23 -6.97 27.43
C SER A 291 -0.50 -6.04 28.59
#